data_AF-A0A2V9R3B1-F1
#
_entry.id   AF-A0A2V9R3B1-F1
#
_cell.length_a   1.000
_cell.length_b   1.000
_cell.length_c   1.000
_cell.angle_alpha   90.00
_cell.angle_beta   90.00
_cell.angle_gamma   90.00
#
_symmetry.space_group_name_H-M   'P 1'
#
loop_
_entity.id
_entity.type
_entity.pdbx_description
1 polymer ?
#
loop_
_entity_poly.entity_id
_entity_poly.type
_entity_poly.pdbx_seq_one_letter_code
_entity_poly.pdbx_strand_id
1 'polypeptide(L)'
;MKSFALLAILVLLFTGLHAQELDAPKQERMFLPSDTLWGYAQFDVAPPHNEIDPNLCASNAGNFGGANAPCNAFARYMLSGLLEVRPFGRGPFRRFMLFGEPRFLFGKNVPQKLYTGSFDAIGIERSWGAAIYIGKGFEARVTQHFLFDRLGARDRYLGQADLGPNGPWGRYNTIGVRKYFGSRRW
;
A
#
# COMPACT_ATOMS: atom_id res chain seq x y z
N MET A 1 31.00 8.19 -3.57
CA MET A 1 30.81 7.82 -4.98
C MET A 1 30.12 6.45 -5.20
N LYS A 2 30.26 5.46 -4.32
CA LYS A 2 29.61 4.13 -4.46
C LYS A 2 28.08 4.13 -4.25
N SER A 3 27.53 5.10 -3.51
CA SER A 3 26.09 5.16 -3.18
C SER A 3 25.20 5.65 -4.34
N PHE A 4 25.73 6.45 -5.28
CA PHE A 4 24.97 6.90 -6.44
C PHE A 4 24.83 5.82 -7.53
N ALA A 5 25.81 4.92 -7.64
CA ALA A 5 25.76 3.81 -8.58
C ALA A 5 24.63 2.82 -8.25
N LEU A 6 24.39 2.56 -6.97
CA LEU A 6 23.32 1.67 -6.50
C LEU A 6 21.92 2.26 -6.75
N LEU A 7 21.78 3.58 -6.63
CA LEU A 7 20.52 4.28 -6.92
C LEU A 7 20.21 4.29 -8.43
N ALA A 8 21.24 4.44 -9.27
CA ALA A 8 21.10 4.38 -10.72
C ALA A 8 20.71 2.97 -11.21
N ILE A 9 21.25 1.92 -10.61
CA ILE A 9 20.87 0.53 -10.92
C ILE A 9 19.42 0.24 -10.52
N LEU A 10 18.96 0.78 -9.39
CA LEU A 10 17.57 0.61 -8.96
C LEU A 10 16.59 1.31 -9.92
N VAL A 11 16.91 2.54 -10.36
CA VAL A 11 16.10 3.27 -11.35
C VAL A 11 16.07 2.56 -12.71
N LEU A 12 17.20 1.98 -13.15
CA LEU A 12 17.29 1.24 -14.41
C LEU A 12 16.52 -0.09 -14.40
N LEU A 13 16.35 -0.72 -13.23
CA LEU A 13 15.54 -1.94 -13.08
C LEU A 13 14.02 -1.65 -13.14
N PHE A 14 13.58 -0.42 -12.84
CA PHE A 14 12.18 -0.01 -12.98
C PHE A 14 11.85 0.61 -14.35
N THR A 15 12.84 1.02 -15.13
CA THR A 15 12.66 1.47 -16.53
C THR A 15 12.68 0.28 -17.49
N GLY A 16 11.80 -0.70 -17.27
CA GLY A 16 11.41 -1.64 -18.31
C GLY A 16 10.74 -0.85 -19.44
N LEU A 17 11.54 -0.44 -20.43
CA LEU A 17 11.09 0.13 -21.70
C LEU A 17 10.21 -0.90 -22.41
N HIS A 18 8.90 -0.85 -22.17
CA HIS A 18 7.95 -1.32 -23.16
C HIS A 18 7.84 -0.23 -24.23
N ALA A 19 8.44 -0.49 -25.38
CA ALA A 19 8.11 0.21 -26.61
C ALA A 19 6.59 0.19 -26.79
N GLN A 20 5.98 1.38 -26.88
CA GLN A 20 4.58 1.51 -27.31
C GLN A 20 4.51 1.13 -28.78
N GLU A 21 4.28 -0.15 -29.03
CA GLU A 21 3.84 -0.62 -30.34
C GLU A 21 2.44 -0.02 -30.57
N LEU A 22 2.29 0.73 -31.67
CA LEU A 22 1.01 1.28 -32.12
C LEU A 22 0.12 0.11 -32.55
N ASP A 23 -0.60 -0.45 -31.58
CA ASP A 23 -1.54 -1.54 -31.80
C ASP A 23 -2.67 -1.08 -32.75
N ALA A 24 -2.83 -1.81 -33.86
CA ALA A 24 -4.03 -1.76 -34.70
C ALA A 24 -5.29 -1.94 -33.84
N PRO A 25 -6.48 -1.44 -34.24
CA PRO A 25 -7.69 -1.53 -33.42
C PRO A 25 -8.08 -3.00 -33.18
N LYS A 26 -7.55 -3.59 -32.11
CA LYS A 26 -7.86 -4.95 -31.68
C LYS A 26 -9.30 -4.97 -31.18
N GLN A 27 -10.10 -5.86 -31.76
CA GLN A 27 -11.41 -6.19 -31.24
C GLN A 27 -11.27 -6.57 -29.76
N GLU A 28 -11.88 -5.80 -28.88
CA GLU A 28 -11.65 -5.92 -27.44
C GLU A 28 -12.17 -7.25 -26.91
N ARG A 29 -11.39 -8.03 -26.15
CA ARG A 29 -11.82 -9.36 -25.72
C ARG A 29 -12.99 -9.26 -24.72
N MET A 30 -13.92 -10.23 -24.73
CA MET A 30 -15.02 -10.26 -23.76
C MET A 30 -14.49 -10.51 -22.35
N PHE A 31 -13.58 -11.46 -22.20
CA PHE A 31 -12.87 -11.77 -20.96
C PHE A 31 -11.43 -11.32 -21.07
N LEU A 32 -10.91 -10.77 -19.96
CA LEU A 32 -9.53 -10.32 -19.83
C LEU A 32 -9.11 -9.42 -21.02
N PRO A 33 -9.73 -8.23 -21.18
CA PRO A 33 -9.32 -7.26 -22.20
C PRO A 33 -7.86 -6.81 -21.99
N SER A 34 -7.27 -6.13 -22.98
CA SER A 34 -5.87 -5.67 -22.88
C SER A 34 -5.61 -4.74 -21.70
N ASP A 35 -6.64 -4.11 -21.17
CA ASP A 35 -6.60 -3.19 -20.03
C ASP A 35 -7.15 -3.83 -18.74
N THR A 36 -7.15 -5.16 -18.66
CA THR A 36 -7.58 -5.94 -17.48
C THR A 36 -6.92 -5.44 -16.21
N LEU A 37 -5.60 -5.24 -16.25
CA LEU A 37 -4.82 -4.83 -15.11
C LEU A 37 -4.56 -3.33 -15.20
N TRP A 38 -4.90 -2.62 -14.14
CA TRP A 38 -4.62 -1.20 -14.02
C TRP A 38 -4.26 -0.88 -12.58
N GLY A 39 -3.32 0.01 -12.35
CA GLY A 39 -2.88 0.27 -10.99
C GLY A 39 -1.64 1.12 -10.90
N TYR A 40 -1.12 1.22 -9.69
CA TYR A 40 0.15 1.85 -9.40
C TYR A 40 0.86 1.09 -8.27
N ALA A 41 2.18 1.23 -8.25
CA ALA A 41 3.01 0.91 -7.10
C ALA A 41 3.77 2.18 -6.72
N GLN A 42 4.00 2.34 -5.43
CA GLN A 42 4.60 3.53 -4.85
C GLN A 42 5.59 3.11 -3.77
N PHE A 43 6.76 3.75 -3.81
CA PHE A 43 7.78 3.60 -2.79
C PHE A 43 8.06 4.95 -2.16
N ASP A 44 7.80 5.05 -0.86
CA ASP A 44 7.97 6.27 -0.10
C ASP A 44 9.11 6.14 0.90
N VAL A 45 9.83 7.25 1.07
CA VAL A 45 10.86 7.41 2.10
C VAL A 45 10.47 8.57 3.00
N ALA A 46 10.16 8.27 4.24
CA ALA A 46 9.93 9.26 5.27
C ALA A 46 11.27 9.95 5.65
N PRO A 47 11.35 11.29 5.61
CA PRO A 47 12.51 12.00 6.10
C PRO A 47 12.63 11.86 7.63
N PRO A 48 13.82 12.10 8.20
CA PRO A 48 14.01 12.06 9.64
C PRO A 48 13.00 12.97 10.35
N HIS A 49 12.49 12.50 11.49
CA HIS A 49 11.46 13.19 12.29
C HIS A 49 10.06 13.25 11.68
N ASN A 50 9.81 12.57 10.55
CA ASN A 50 8.49 12.43 9.93
C ASN A 50 8.17 10.96 9.62
N GLU A 51 8.68 10.04 10.44
CA GLU A 51 8.44 8.61 10.28
C GLU A 51 6.96 8.24 10.45
N ILE A 52 6.54 7.22 9.73
CA ILE A 52 5.17 6.70 9.78
C ILE A 52 5.01 5.93 11.08
N ASP A 53 4.01 6.29 11.88
CA ASP A 53 3.63 5.54 13.06
C ASP A 53 2.47 4.58 12.75
N PRO A 54 2.71 3.26 12.69
CA PRO A 54 1.63 2.26 12.62
C PRO A 54 0.83 2.17 13.93
N ASN A 55 1.26 2.88 14.99
CA ASN A 55 0.61 3.01 16.28
C ASN A 55 0.32 1.64 16.90
N LEU A 56 1.38 0.83 17.01
CA LEU A 56 1.35 -0.49 17.65
C LEU A 56 1.39 -0.39 19.18
N CYS A 57 1.95 0.70 19.70
CA CYS A 57 1.98 0.99 21.13
C CYS A 57 0.75 1.78 21.57
N ALA A 58 0.26 1.49 22.77
CA ALA A 58 -0.78 2.25 23.44
C ALA A 58 -0.27 3.62 23.87
N SER A 59 -1.19 4.58 24.03
CA SER A 59 -0.86 5.94 24.48
C SER A 59 -0.17 5.97 25.85
N ASN A 60 -0.38 4.94 26.69
CA ASN A 60 0.27 4.79 27.99
C ASN A 60 1.66 4.13 27.92
N ALA A 61 2.24 3.92 26.74
CA ALA A 61 3.56 3.30 26.56
C ALA A 61 4.67 4.02 27.35
N GLY A 62 4.51 5.30 27.67
CA GLY A 62 5.38 6.04 28.59
C GLY A 62 5.61 5.34 29.93
N ASN A 63 4.58 4.66 30.46
CA ASN A 63 4.65 3.93 31.74
C ASN A 63 5.33 2.56 31.61
N PHE A 64 5.57 2.08 30.38
CA PHE A 64 6.07 0.73 30.08
C PHE A 64 7.34 0.76 29.22
N GLY A 65 8.19 1.77 29.44
CA GLY A 65 9.49 1.92 28.77
C GLY A 65 9.55 3.06 27.75
N GLY A 66 8.42 3.71 27.44
CA GLY A 66 8.34 4.87 26.56
C GLY A 66 9.00 4.58 25.22
N ALA A 67 10.03 5.33 24.89
CA ALA A 67 10.82 5.14 23.67
C ALA A 67 11.55 3.78 23.56
N ASN A 68 11.76 3.08 24.67
CA ASN A 68 12.35 1.75 24.70
C ASN A 68 11.29 0.63 24.74
N ALA A 69 10.01 0.97 24.65
CA ALA A 69 8.94 -0.03 24.59
C ALA A 69 9.13 -0.92 23.35
N PRO A 70 9.05 -2.26 23.48
CA PRO A 70 9.28 -3.18 22.36
C PRO A 70 8.28 -3.03 21.21
N CYS A 71 7.11 -2.42 21.47
CA CYS A 71 6.09 -2.14 20.46
C CYS A 71 6.41 -0.92 19.58
N ASN A 72 7.42 -0.11 19.91
CA ASN A 72 7.75 1.08 19.11
C ASN A 72 8.27 0.66 17.74
N ALA A 73 7.58 1.10 16.70
CA ALA A 73 7.87 0.67 15.34
C ALA A 73 7.59 1.79 14.35
N PHE A 74 8.46 2.81 14.30
CA PHE A 74 8.31 3.88 13.32
C PHE A 74 8.94 3.48 11.99
N ALA A 75 8.12 3.50 10.94
CA ALA A 75 8.51 3.10 9.59
C ALA A 75 9.17 4.28 8.86
N ARG A 76 10.29 3.98 8.21
CA ARG A 76 10.99 4.91 7.33
C ARG A 76 10.64 4.70 5.88
N TYR A 77 10.37 3.47 5.49
CA TYR A 77 10.06 3.10 4.12
C TYR A 77 8.67 2.50 4.05
N MET A 78 7.93 2.88 3.03
CA MET A 78 6.63 2.29 2.72
C MET A 78 6.61 1.86 1.26
N LEU A 79 6.25 0.60 1.02
CA LEU A 79 5.91 0.12 -0.31
C LEU A 79 4.40 -0.08 -0.35
N SER A 80 3.71 0.71 -1.17
CA SER A 80 2.26 0.61 -1.33
C SER A 80 1.90 0.40 -2.79
N GLY A 81 0.68 -0.05 -3.05
CA GLY A 81 0.17 -0.12 -4.40
C GLY A 81 -1.31 -0.36 -4.42
N LEU A 82 -1.89 -0.16 -5.60
CA LEU A 82 -3.26 -0.50 -5.92
C LEU A 82 -3.23 -1.28 -7.22
N LEU A 83 -3.84 -2.45 -7.24
CA LEU A 83 -4.08 -3.20 -8.46
C LEU A 83 -5.57 -3.41 -8.63
N GLU A 84 -6.09 -2.92 -9.75
CA GLU A 84 -7.47 -3.13 -10.19
C GLU A 84 -7.50 -4.14 -11.33
N VAL A 85 -8.45 -5.06 -11.26
CA VAL A 85 -8.68 -6.14 -12.19
C VAL A 85 -10.07 -5.97 -12.80
N ARG A 86 -10.12 -5.80 -14.11
CA ARG A 86 -11.34 -5.68 -14.93
C ARG A 86 -11.50 -6.96 -15.76
N PRO A 87 -12.29 -7.94 -15.27
CA PRO A 87 -12.38 -9.22 -15.95
C PRO A 87 -13.16 -9.16 -17.28
N PHE A 88 -13.98 -8.13 -17.49
CA PHE A 88 -14.86 -8.01 -18.66
C PHE A 88 -14.50 -6.82 -19.53
N GLY A 89 -14.32 -7.04 -20.83
CA GLY A 89 -14.07 -5.98 -21.82
C GLY A 89 -15.29 -5.52 -22.60
N ARG A 90 -16.43 -6.21 -22.49
CA ARG A 90 -17.67 -5.88 -23.21
C ARG A 90 -18.91 -6.07 -22.33
N GLY A 91 -20.00 -5.40 -22.70
CA GLY A 91 -21.30 -5.51 -22.04
C GLY A 91 -21.43 -4.68 -20.75
N PRO A 92 -22.55 -4.83 -20.02
CA PRO A 92 -22.82 -4.03 -18.82
C PRO A 92 -21.81 -4.28 -17.68
N PHE A 93 -21.21 -5.48 -17.63
CA PHE A 93 -20.23 -5.86 -16.62
C PHE A 93 -18.83 -5.26 -16.82
N ARG A 94 -18.56 -4.59 -17.94
CA ARG A 94 -17.28 -3.90 -18.19
C ARG A 94 -16.94 -2.85 -17.12
N ARG A 95 -17.99 -2.32 -16.47
CA ARG A 95 -17.87 -1.32 -15.40
C ARG A 95 -17.45 -1.91 -14.05
N PHE A 96 -17.53 -3.23 -13.90
CA PHE A 96 -17.17 -3.92 -12.68
C PHE A 96 -15.67 -4.14 -12.60
N MET A 97 -15.11 -3.93 -11.42
CA MET A 97 -13.71 -4.17 -11.14
C MET A 97 -13.52 -4.70 -9.73
N LEU A 98 -12.50 -5.54 -9.57
CA LEU A 98 -11.96 -5.95 -8.27
C LEU A 98 -10.66 -5.20 -8.03
N PHE A 99 -10.31 -4.95 -6.78
CA PHE A 99 -9.04 -4.32 -6.48
C PHE A 99 -8.42 -4.81 -5.19
N GLY A 100 -7.10 -4.73 -5.13
CA GLY A 100 -6.31 -4.94 -3.92
C GLY A 100 -5.37 -3.75 -3.69
N GLU A 101 -5.22 -3.35 -2.43
CA GLU A 101 -4.38 -2.24 -2.01
C GLU A 101 -3.50 -2.70 -0.82
N PRO A 102 -2.31 -3.27 -1.07
CA PRO A 102 -1.36 -3.61 -0.01
C PRO A 102 -0.48 -2.41 0.36
N ARG A 103 -0.11 -2.30 1.65
CA ARG A 103 0.91 -1.37 2.15
C ARG A 103 1.86 -2.09 3.09
N PHE A 104 3.14 -2.12 2.74
CA PHE A 104 4.21 -2.72 3.53
C PHE A 104 5.00 -1.61 4.22
N LEU A 105 5.26 -1.79 5.51
CA LEU A 105 5.99 -0.83 6.33
C LEU A 105 7.32 -1.43 6.79
N PHE A 106 8.40 -0.66 6.61
CA PHE A 106 9.75 -1.04 7.01
C PHE A 106 10.41 0.07 7.82
N GLY A 107 11.13 -0.29 8.87
CA GLY A 107 11.84 0.64 9.73
C GLY A 107 12.11 0.08 11.13
N LYS A 108 13.04 0.74 11.81
CA LYS A 108 13.34 0.51 13.23
C LYS A 108 13.67 1.83 13.91
N ASN A 109 12.87 2.86 13.62
CA ASN A 109 13.11 4.19 14.15
C ASN A 109 12.32 4.40 15.44
N VAL A 110 12.85 5.29 16.27
CA VAL A 110 12.20 5.82 17.46
C VAL A 110 12.40 7.33 17.43
N PRO A 111 11.33 8.14 17.33
CA PRO A 111 11.42 9.59 17.25
C PRO A 111 12.32 10.15 18.35
N GLN A 112 13.21 11.05 17.95
CA GLN A 112 14.17 11.78 18.77
C GLN A 112 15.22 10.92 19.51
N LYS A 113 15.17 9.59 19.40
CA LYS A 113 16.09 8.70 20.13
C LYS A 113 16.92 7.79 19.22
N LEU A 114 16.32 7.25 18.16
CA LEU A 114 16.99 6.30 17.28
C LEU A 114 16.55 6.49 15.84
N TYR A 115 17.48 6.93 14.99
CA TYR A 115 17.27 7.09 13.55
C TYR A 115 18.19 6.16 12.78
N THR A 116 17.60 5.13 12.21
CA THR A 116 18.30 4.16 11.37
C THR A 116 17.82 4.25 9.92
N GLY A 117 18.68 3.82 8.98
CA GLY A 117 18.30 3.57 7.60
C GLY A 117 17.75 2.15 7.40
N SER A 118 17.30 1.48 8.46
CA SER A 118 17.00 0.05 8.47
C SER A 118 15.75 -0.29 7.66
N PHE A 119 15.85 -1.33 6.82
CA PHE A 119 14.73 -1.97 6.11
C PHE A 119 14.14 -3.14 6.92
N ASP A 120 14.07 -3.00 8.24
CA ASP A 120 13.48 -4.02 9.12
C ASP A 120 11.96 -4.09 8.91
N ALA A 121 11.41 -5.28 8.69
CA ALA A 121 9.99 -5.43 8.42
C ALA A 121 9.17 -5.14 9.68
N ILE A 122 8.17 -4.26 9.55
CA ILE A 122 7.23 -3.94 10.63
C ILE A 122 5.94 -4.72 10.44
N GLY A 123 5.34 -4.60 9.25
CA GLY A 123 4.09 -5.27 8.94
C GLY A 123 3.49 -4.89 7.59
N ILE A 124 2.33 -5.45 7.34
CA ILE A 124 1.55 -5.27 6.12
C ILE A 124 0.10 -4.91 6.45
N GLU A 125 -0.40 -3.85 5.84
CA GLU A 125 -1.83 -3.61 5.67
C GLU A 125 -2.28 -4.22 4.36
N ARG A 126 -3.41 -4.92 4.40
CA ARG A 126 -4.04 -5.47 3.20
C ARG A 126 -5.46 -4.95 3.14
N SER A 127 -5.83 -4.45 1.98
CA SER A 127 -7.21 -4.08 1.69
C SER A 127 -7.61 -4.62 0.33
N TRP A 128 -8.85 -5.09 0.19
CA TRP A 128 -9.39 -5.46 -1.12
C TRP A 128 -10.85 -5.07 -1.22
N GLY A 129 -11.37 -5.04 -2.43
CA GLY A 129 -12.72 -4.62 -2.64
C GLY A 129 -13.21 -4.81 -4.05
N ALA A 130 -14.44 -4.36 -4.26
CA ALA A 130 -15.10 -4.32 -5.54
C ALA A 130 -15.56 -2.90 -5.83
N ALA A 131 -15.56 -2.53 -7.10
CA ALA A 131 -15.97 -1.22 -7.54
C ALA A 131 -16.77 -1.30 -8.84
N ILE A 132 -17.63 -0.29 -9.04
CA ILE A 132 -18.41 -0.11 -10.26
C ILE A 132 -18.19 1.31 -10.76
N TYR A 133 -17.86 1.42 -12.04
CA TYR A 133 -17.78 2.71 -12.72
C TYR A 133 -19.16 3.33 -12.90
N ILE A 134 -19.35 4.54 -12.39
CA ILE A 134 -20.64 5.26 -12.43
C ILE A 134 -20.63 6.43 -13.43
N GLY A 135 -19.52 6.68 -14.14
CA GLY A 135 -19.43 7.68 -15.20
C GLY A 135 -18.54 8.87 -14.83
N LYS A 136 -18.08 9.59 -15.86
CA LYS A 136 -17.21 10.78 -15.72
C LYS A 136 -15.99 10.56 -14.81
N GLY A 137 -15.38 9.37 -14.83
CA GLY A 137 -14.23 9.05 -13.97
C GLY A 137 -14.58 8.74 -12.52
N PHE A 138 -15.86 8.61 -12.15
CA PHE A 138 -16.27 8.23 -10.79
C PHE A 138 -16.49 6.72 -10.67
N GLU A 139 -16.16 6.19 -9.49
CA GLU A 139 -16.38 4.81 -9.10
C GLU A 139 -17.02 4.73 -7.73
N ALA A 140 -18.08 3.93 -7.60
CA ALA A 140 -18.59 3.50 -6.31
C ALA A 140 -17.83 2.24 -5.86
N ARG A 141 -17.36 2.20 -4.62
CA ARG A 141 -16.47 1.15 -4.11
C ARG A 141 -16.94 0.63 -2.76
N VAL A 142 -16.76 -0.67 -2.56
CA VAL A 142 -16.82 -1.32 -1.26
C VAL A 142 -15.44 -1.88 -0.98
N THR A 143 -14.85 -1.52 0.16
CA THR A 143 -13.50 -1.93 0.55
C THR A 143 -13.52 -2.58 1.92
N GLN A 144 -12.94 -3.77 2.02
CA GLN A 144 -12.62 -4.43 3.27
C GLN A 144 -11.16 -4.15 3.61
N HIS A 145 -10.95 -3.52 4.76
CA HIS A 145 -9.62 -3.33 5.37
C HIS A 145 -9.35 -4.46 6.36
N PHE A 146 -8.17 -5.08 6.28
CA PHE A 146 -7.77 -6.17 7.16
C PHE A 146 -6.98 -5.65 8.36
N LEU A 147 -6.85 -6.51 9.37
CA LEU A 147 -5.93 -6.24 10.47
C LEU A 147 -4.51 -6.11 9.92
N PHE A 148 -3.76 -5.18 10.49
CA PHE A 148 -2.34 -5.05 10.21
C PHE A 148 -1.58 -6.30 10.68
N ASP A 149 -1.01 -7.04 9.74
CA ASP A 149 -0.22 -8.22 10.07
C ASP A 149 1.21 -7.78 10.36
N ARG A 150 1.64 -8.04 11.59
CA ARG A 150 2.99 -7.70 12.04
C ARG A 150 3.98 -8.76 11.57
N LEU A 151 5.19 -8.34 11.25
CA LEU A 151 6.22 -9.19 10.68
C LEU A 151 7.48 -9.19 11.55
N GLY A 152 8.29 -10.24 11.41
CA GLY A 152 9.61 -10.36 12.05
C GLY A 152 9.51 -10.32 13.57
N ALA A 153 10.37 -9.53 14.22
CA ALA A 153 10.46 -9.47 15.70
C ALA A 153 9.18 -8.96 16.40
N ARG A 154 8.17 -8.50 15.64
CA ARG A 154 6.93 -7.86 16.07
C ARG A 154 5.68 -8.73 15.89
N ASP A 155 5.84 -9.97 15.42
CA ASP A 155 4.77 -10.95 15.21
C ASP A 155 4.25 -11.62 16.50
N ARG A 156 4.70 -11.12 17.65
CA ARG A 156 4.45 -11.65 18.99
C ARG A 156 3.93 -10.55 19.90
N TYR A 157 3.52 -10.93 21.10
CA TYR A 157 3.18 -9.98 22.15
C TYR A 157 4.40 -9.16 22.56
N LEU A 158 4.30 -7.83 22.46
CA LEU A 158 5.40 -6.88 22.70
C LEU A 158 5.36 -6.23 24.09
N GLY A 159 4.51 -6.73 24.99
CA GLY A 159 4.39 -6.29 26.38
C GLY A 159 3.11 -5.51 26.67
N GLN A 160 3.00 -4.96 27.88
CA GLN A 160 1.76 -4.36 28.39
C GLN A 160 1.28 -3.12 27.62
N ALA A 161 2.18 -2.43 26.94
CA ALA A 161 1.85 -1.31 26.06
C ALA A 161 1.47 -1.73 24.64
N ASP A 162 1.49 -3.01 24.30
CA ASP A 162 1.13 -3.49 22.98
C ASP A 162 -0.39 -3.42 22.76
N LEU A 163 -0.84 -2.68 21.74
CA LEU A 163 -2.26 -2.60 21.37
C LEU A 163 -2.77 -3.88 20.69
N GLY A 164 -1.88 -4.79 20.29
CA GLY A 164 -2.24 -5.97 19.53
C GLY A 164 -3.11 -5.61 18.30
N PRO A 165 -4.26 -6.28 18.11
CA PRO A 165 -5.20 -6.01 17.01
C PRO A 165 -6.06 -4.75 17.23
N ASN A 166 -5.97 -4.07 18.37
CA ASN A 166 -6.75 -2.86 18.69
C ASN A 166 -6.07 -1.56 18.22
N GLY A 167 -4.97 -1.66 17.46
CA GLY A 167 -4.34 -0.50 16.81
C GLY A 167 -5.25 0.15 15.75
N PRO A 168 -4.94 1.37 15.26
CA PRO A 168 -5.80 2.11 14.33
C PRO A 168 -5.93 1.44 12.95
N TRP A 169 -5.02 0.51 12.62
CA TRP A 169 -5.08 -0.33 11.44
C TRP A 169 -5.96 -1.57 11.69
N GLY A 170 -7.18 -1.29 12.14
CA GLY A 170 -8.18 -2.27 12.52
C GLY A 170 -8.92 -2.85 11.32
N ARG A 171 -9.77 -3.85 11.58
CA ARG A 171 -10.64 -4.45 10.57
C ARG A 171 -11.94 -3.67 10.44
N TYR A 172 -12.17 -3.05 9.30
CA TYR A 172 -13.40 -2.31 9.01
C TYR A 172 -13.75 -2.35 7.53
N ASN A 173 -15.00 -2.01 7.22
CA ASN A 173 -15.50 -1.89 5.86
C ASN A 173 -15.80 -0.43 5.55
N THR A 174 -15.58 -0.04 4.30
CA THR A 174 -15.91 1.30 3.81
C THR A 174 -16.70 1.20 2.52
N ILE A 175 -17.72 2.05 2.40
CA ILE A 175 -18.41 2.32 1.15
C ILE A 175 -18.05 3.75 0.77
N GLY A 176 -17.55 3.95 -0.44
CA GLY A 176 -17.03 5.24 -0.85
C GLY A 176 -17.13 5.47 -2.34
N VAL A 177 -16.83 6.71 -2.73
CA VAL A 177 -16.74 7.12 -4.13
C VAL A 177 -15.32 7.60 -4.40
N ARG A 178 -14.71 7.09 -5.47
CA ARG A 178 -13.38 7.52 -5.94
C ARG A 178 -13.50 8.24 -7.27
N LYS A 179 -12.68 9.27 -7.47
CA LYS A 179 -12.60 10.05 -8.71
C LYS A 179 -11.22 9.90 -9.33
N TYR A 180 -11.18 9.46 -10.58
CA TYR A 180 -9.99 9.51 -11.42
C TYR A 180 -9.94 10.82 -12.21
N PHE A 181 -8.74 11.43 -12.18
CA PHE A 181 -8.38 12.57 -13.01
C PHE A 181 -7.55 12.06 -14.19
N GLY A 182 -7.84 12.56 -15.39
CA GLY A 182 -7.24 12.07 -16.65
C GLY A 182 -8.15 11.10 -17.43
N SER A 183 -7.67 10.68 -18.60
CA SER A 183 -8.39 9.77 -19.49
C SER A 183 -8.06 8.32 -19.17
N ARG A 184 -8.94 7.66 -18.41
CA ARG A 184 -8.97 6.19 -18.31
C ARG A 184 -9.88 5.65 -19.41
N ARG A 185 -9.41 4.69 -20.20
CA ARG A 185 -10.25 3.96 -21.16
C ARG A 185 -11.23 3.09 -20.37
N TRP A 186 -12.52 3.38 -20.52
CA TRP A 186 -13.63 2.74 -19.81
C TRP A 186 -14.42 1.82 -20.71
#